data_AF-A0A4W5JQ82-F1
#
_entry.id   AF-A0A4W5JQ82-F1
#
_cell.length_a   1.000
_cell.length_b   1.000
_cell.length_c   1.000
_cell.angle_alpha   90.00
_cell.angle_beta   90.00
_cell.angle_gamma   90.00
#
_symmetry.space_group_name_H-M   'P 1'
#
loop_
_entity.id
_entity.type
_entity.pdbx_description
1 polymer ?
#
loop_
_entity_poly.entity_id
_entity_poly.type
_entity_poly.pdbx_seq_one_letter_code
_entity_poly.pdbx_strand_id
1 'polypeptide(L)'
;SFQSGGSPLFLYHHHGSLARSRKGLVPVGVALQAKCPHCKYNGSSILLGQYWSAVYYTSGCRQLVSTIYIRRWLKLASDVKEQIFKLAKKGLTPSQIGVILRDSHGVAQVRFVTGNKILRILKTKGLAPDLPEDLYHLIKKAVAVRKHLERNRKDKDAKFRLILTESRIHRLARYYKTRRVLAPNWKYESSTASALVA
;
A
#
# COMPACT_ATOMS: atom_id res chain seq x y z
N SER A 1 45.56 49.31 1.10
CA SER A 1 44.86 49.18 2.39
C SER A 1 43.72 48.20 2.25
N PHE A 2 43.68 47.14 3.10
CA PHE A 2 42.54 46.36 3.63
C PHE A 2 41.30 46.07 2.75
N GLN A 3 40.53 44.97 2.81
CA GLN A 3 40.55 43.57 3.29
C GLN A 3 39.12 43.03 2.94
N SER A 4 38.96 41.70 2.75
CA SER A 4 37.77 40.87 3.02
C SER A 4 36.36 41.14 2.40
N GLY A 5 35.90 40.19 1.55
CA GLY A 5 34.75 39.28 1.78
C GLY A 5 33.30 39.81 1.99
N GLY A 6 32.35 39.23 1.25
CA GLY A 6 30.92 39.15 1.66
C GLY A 6 29.90 39.26 0.52
N SER A 7 29.13 38.19 0.28
CA SER A 7 27.99 38.13 -0.66
C SER A 7 26.85 39.09 -0.30
N PRO A 8 25.97 39.42 -1.26
CA PRO A 8 24.54 39.25 -0.98
C PRO A 8 23.75 38.56 -2.10
N LEU A 9 22.96 37.55 -1.70
CA LEU A 9 21.81 37.03 -2.43
C LEU A 9 20.76 38.13 -2.62
N PHE A 10 20.23 38.30 -3.83
CA PHE A 10 18.93 38.95 -4.04
C PHE A 10 18.05 38.14 -5.00
N LEU A 11 16.81 37.96 -4.56
CA LEU A 11 15.78 37.07 -5.07
C LEU A 11 15.18 37.57 -6.39
N TYR A 12 14.99 36.66 -7.35
CA TYR A 12 14.03 36.86 -8.43
C TYR A 12 12.65 36.34 -8.00
N HIS A 13 11.68 37.26 -8.05
CA HIS A 13 10.26 37.04 -7.90
C HIS A 13 9.71 36.12 -9.01
N HIS A 14 8.93 35.11 -8.63
CA HIS A 14 7.92 34.54 -9.52
C HIS A 14 6.57 34.47 -8.81
N HIS A 15 5.59 35.12 -9.43
CA HIS A 15 4.19 35.22 -9.04
C HIS A 15 3.55 33.84 -8.83
N GLY A 16 3.14 33.55 -7.60
CA GLY A 16 2.28 32.41 -7.27
C GLY A 16 0.81 32.80 -7.40
N SER A 17 0.06 32.09 -8.26
CA SER A 17 -1.40 32.16 -8.29
C SER A 17 -1.99 31.57 -7.00
N LEU A 18 -2.80 32.37 -6.32
CA LEU A 18 -3.47 32.07 -5.05
C LEU A 18 -4.70 31.17 -5.30
N ALA A 19 -4.78 30.01 -4.65
CA ALA A 19 -6.03 29.28 -4.46
C ALA A 19 -6.62 29.62 -3.07
N ARG A 20 -7.80 30.26 -3.06
CA ARG A 20 -8.47 30.76 -1.86
C ARG A 20 -9.20 29.62 -1.13
N SER A 21 -8.71 29.23 0.05
CA SER A 21 -9.42 28.38 1.01
C SER A 21 -9.99 29.22 2.16
N ARG A 22 -11.19 28.87 2.67
CA ARG A 22 -11.97 29.61 3.70
C ARG A 22 -11.34 29.67 5.11
N LYS A 23 -10.11 29.21 5.29
CA LYS A 23 -9.33 29.39 6.51
C LYS A 23 -8.00 29.94 6.04
N GLY A 24 -7.63 31.10 6.59
CA GLY A 24 -6.59 31.99 6.08
C GLY A 24 -5.24 31.35 5.75
N LEU A 25 -4.38 32.19 5.16
CA LEU A 25 -3.02 31.89 4.70
C LEU A 25 -2.27 30.97 5.68
N VAL A 26 -1.98 29.75 5.25
CA VAL A 26 -0.99 28.90 5.91
C VAL A 26 0.19 28.75 4.95
N PRO A 27 1.40 29.18 5.34
CA PRO A 27 2.57 29.06 4.49
C PRO A 27 2.90 27.59 4.21
N VAL A 28 3.32 27.32 2.97
CA VAL A 28 3.85 26.04 2.51
C VAL A 28 5.15 25.77 3.27
N GLY A 29 5.12 24.96 4.32
CA GLY A 29 6.36 24.64 5.04
C GLY A 29 6.25 24.15 6.48
N VAL A 30 5.06 23.91 7.04
CA VAL A 30 4.95 23.29 8.37
C VAL A 30 4.14 22.01 8.25
N ALA A 31 4.86 20.89 8.31
CA ALA A 31 4.28 19.59 8.59
C ALA A 31 3.60 19.67 9.97
N LEU A 32 2.28 19.90 9.97
CA LEU A 32 1.43 19.66 11.13
C LEU A 32 1.43 18.16 11.38
N GLN A 33 2.44 17.70 12.13
CA GLN A 33 2.37 16.46 12.87
C GLN A 33 1.35 16.63 13.99
N ALA A 34 0.08 16.53 13.61
CA ALA A 34 -0.97 16.15 14.54
C ALA A 34 -0.69 14.70 14.97
N LYS A 35 0.20 14.53 15.95
CA LYS A 35 0.29 13.29 16.73
C LYS A 35 -1.02 13.17 17.51
N CYS A 36 -1.98 12.44 16.96
CA CYS A 36 -3.11 11.94 17.76
C CYS A 36 -2.54 11.09 18.91
N PRO A 37 -2.81 11.41 20.20
CA PRO A 37 -2.19 10.76 21.36
C PRO A 37 -2.52 9.26 21.55
N HIS A 38 -3.29 8.66 20.66
CA HIS A 38 -3.75 7.28 20.79
C HIS A 38 -3.52 6.43 19.54
N CYS A 39 -2.82 6.95 18.54
CA CYS A 39 -2.58 6.22 17.30
C CYS A 39 -1.36 5.28 17.45
N LYS A 40 -1.55 4.14 18.12
CA LYS A 40 -0.63 2.98 17.95
C LYS A 40 -0.92 2.28 16.60
N TYR A 41 -0.87 3.04 15.51
CA TYR A 41 -0.61 2.44 14.20
C TYR A 41 0.90 2.43 14.03
N ASN A 42 1.50 1.23 14.03
CA ASN A 42 2.79 1.01 13.39
C ASN A 42 2.59 1.26 11.89
N GLY A 43 2.59 2.53 11.51
CA GLY A 43 2.22 3.05 10.21
C GLY A 43 3.36 2.92 9.20
N SER A 44 3.65 1.69 8.77
CA SER A 44 4.40 1.47 7.52
C SER A 44 3.50 1.53 6.27
N SER A 45 2.18 1.76 6.45
CA SER A 45 1.18 1.55 5.39
C SER A 45 0.52 2.82 4.83
N ILE A 46 0.96 4.02 5.21
CA ILE A 46 0.37 5.28 4.67
C ILE A 46 1.17 5.84 3.47
N LEU A 47 2.35 5.30 3.14
CA LEU A 47 3.24 5.90 2.14
C LEU A 47 3.30 5.19 0.76
N LEU A 48 2.29 4.42 0.37
CA LEU A 48 2.28 3.79 -0.97
C LEU A 48 1.28 4.41 -1.97
N GLY A 49 0.17 5.00 -1.50
CA GLY A 49 -0.79 5.68 -2.37
C GLY A 49 -0.31 7.03 -2.92
N GLN A 50 0.53 7.73 -2.14
CA GLN A 50 0.95 9.12 -2.39
C GLN A 50 2.39 9.23 -2.93
N TYR A 51 3.11 8.13 -3.11
CA TYR A 51 4.57 8.19 -3.29
C TYR A 51 5.02 8.78 -4.64
N TRP A 52 4.10 8.99 -5.60
CA TRP A 52 4.42 9.51 -6.95
C TRP A 52 3.29 10.32 -7.61
N SER A 53 2.22 10.69 -6.88
CA SER A 53 1.14 11.52 -7.42
C SER A 53 1.10 12.84 -6.66
N ALA A 54 1.03 13.97 -7.37
CA ALA A 54 0.98 15.31 -6.77
C ALA A 54 -0.37 15.63 -6.09
N VAL A 55 -1.33 14.69 -6.10
CA VAL A 55 -2.65 14.85 -5.51
C VAL A 55 -2.69 14.20 -4.13
N TYR A 56 -2.99 15.00 -3.10
CA TYR A 56 -3.20 14.54 -1.73
C TYR A 56 -4.66 14.13 -1.54
N TYR A 57 -4.95 12.83 -1.57
CA TYR A 57 -6.25 12.28 -1.18
C TYR A 57 -6.08 11.42 0.07
N THR A 58 -6.92 11.64 1.10
CA THR A 58 -6.91 10.88 2.36
C THR A 58 -8.17 10.03 2.50
N SER A 59 -8.37 9.09 1.58
CA SER A 59 -9.43 8.09 1.65
C SER A 59 -8.92 6.80 2.32
N GLY A 60 -8.86 6.79 3.65
CA GLY A 60 -8.53 5.60 4.44
C GLY A 60 -9.74 5.13 5.25
N CYS A 61 -9.93 3.81 5.38
CA CYS A 61 -10.91 3.28 6.33
C CYS A 61 -10.51 3.68 7.76
N ARG A 62 -11.29 4.57 8.38
CA ARG A 62 -11.15 4.88 9.81
C ARG A 62 -11.76 3.74 10.61
N GLN A 63 -10.92 3.00 11.33
CA GLN A 63 -11.40 1.95 12.22
C GLN A 63 -12.06 2.59 13.45
N LEU A 64 -13.30 2.20 13.77
CA LEU A 64 -13.97 2.64 14.99
C LEU A 64 -13.37 1.93 16.21
N VAL A 65 -12.97 2.70 17.23
CA VAL A 65 -12.42 2.18 18.50
C VAL A 65 -13.36 1.25 19.26
N SER A 66 -14.68 1.28 18.99
CA SER A 66 -15.66 0.39 19.63
C SER A 66 -15.61 -1.08 19.17
N THR A 67 -14.70 -1.45 18.26
CA THR A 67 -14.54 -2.84 17.77
C THR A 67 -13.68 -3.72 18.67
N ILE A 68 -13.26 -3.23 19.83
CA ILE A 68 -12.53 -4.01 20.84
C ILE A 68 -13.42 -5.11 21.45
N TYR A 69 -14.74 -4.93 21.45
CA TYR A 69 -15.69 -5.93 21.96
C TYR A 69 -16.32 -6.72 20.80
N ILE A 70 -16.15 -8.04 20.79
CA ILE A 70 -16.92 -8.93 19.91
C ILE A 70 -18.39 -8.66 20.19
N ARG A 71 -19.14 -8.20 19.17
CA ARG A 71 -20.56 -7.89 19.33
C ARG A 71 -21.28 -9.12 19.85
N ARG A 72 -22.04 -8.98 20.94
CA ARG A 72 -22.75 -10.06 21.65
C ARG A 72 -23.67 -10.90 20.75
N TRP A 73 -24.14 -10.35 19.62
CA TRP A 73 -24.98 -11.07 18.65
C TRP A 73 -24.19 -11.92 17.64
N LEU A 74 -22.88 -11.76 17.53
CA LEU A 74 -22.05 -12.51 16.59
C LEU A 74 -21.76 -13.90 17.16
N LYS A 75 -22.68 -14.84 16.97
CA LYS A 75 -22.56 -16.24 17.43
C LYS A 75 -21.55 -17.08 16.61
N LEU A 76 -20.93 -16.51 15.58
CA LEU A 76 -20.15 -17.22 14.55
C LEU A 76 -18.65 -17.40 14.88
N ALA A 77 -18.21 -17.17 16.12
CA ALA A 77 -16.78 -17.06 16.45
C ALA A 77 -15.94 -18.32 16.12
N SER A 78 -16.53 -19.52 16.21
CA SER A 78 -15.85 -20.79 15.90
C SER A 78 -15.64 -20.99 14.40
N ASP A 79 -16.59 -20.59 13.56
CA ASP A 79 -16.66 -21.00 12.15
C ASP A 79 -15.85 -20.10 11.20
N VAL A 80 -15.41 -18.93 11.67
CA VAL A 80 -14.68 -17.96 10.82
C VAL A 80 -13.39 -18.56 10.25
N LYS A 81 -12.67 -19.38 11.03
CA LYS A 81 -11.45 -20.05 10.55
C LYS A 81 -11.75 -21.00 9.40
N GLU A 82 -12.82 -21.79 9.52
CA GLU A 82 -13.22 -22.73 8.48
C GLU A 82 -13.65 -22.03 7.20
N GLN A 83 -14.40 -20.94 7.32
CA GLN A 83 -14.79 -20.10 6.19
C GLN A 83 -13.55 -19.51 5.49
N ILE A 84 -12.57 -19.00 6.24
CA ILE A 84 -11.30 -18.53 5.67
C ILE A 84 -10.62 -19.64 4.86
N PHE A 85 -10.56 -20.87 5.39
CA PHE A 85 -9.95 -21.98 4.66
C PHE A 85 -10.74 -22.40 3.43
N LYS A 86 -12.08 -22.39 3.49
CA LYS A 86 -12.94 -22.67 2.32
C LYS A 86 -12.71 -21.63 1.23
N LEU A 87 -12.62 -20.34 1.58
CA LEU A 87 -12.36 -19.26 0.63
C LEU A 87 -10.93 -19.28 0.07
N ALA A 88 -9.93 -19.62 0.91
CA ALA A 88 -8.55 -19.76 0.46
C ALA A 88 -8.37 -20.94 -0.51
N LYS A 89 -9.06 -22.07 -0.29
CA LYS A 89 -9.08 -23.19 -1.24
C LYS A 89 -9.68 -22.82 -2.61
N LYS A 90 -10.54 -21.80 -2.67
CA LYS A 90 -11.04 -21.24 -3.94
C LYS A 90 -10.01 -20.34 -4.65
N GLY A 91 -8.83 -20.12 -4.07
CA GLY A 91 -7.78 -19.28 -4.64
C GLY A 91 -7.97 -17.77 -4.40
N LEU A 92 -8.84 -17.39 -3.47
CA LEU A 92 -9.09 -15.97 -3.17
C LEU A 92 -7.94 -15.36 -2.36
N THR A 93 -7.62 -14.10 -2.63
CA THR A 93 -6.55 -13.42 -1.91
C THR A 93 -6.99 -13.02 -0.49
N PRO A 94 -6.06 -12.91 0.47
CA PRO A 94 -6.37 -12.52 1.84
C PRO A 94 -7.17 -11.20 1.94
N SER A 95 -6.89 -10.24 1.04
CA SER A 95 -7.63 -8.99 0.96
C SER A 95 -9.08 -9.19 0.52
N GLN A 96 -9.32 -10.03 -0.50
CA GLN A 96 -10.68 -10.38 -0.95
C GLN A 96 -11.46 -11.17 0.10
N ILE A 97 -10.80 -12.12 0.79
CA ILE A 97 -11.39 -12.89 1.88
C ILE A 97 -11.91 -11.95 2.98
N GLY A 98 -11.12 -10.94 3.34
CA GLY A 98 -11.54 -9.95 4.34
C GLY A 98 -12.78 -9.15 3.93
N VAL A 99 -12.93 -8.84 2.63
CA VAL A 99 -14.11 -8.15 2.08
C VAL A 99 -15.34 -9.06 2.17
N ILE A 100 -15.24 -10.31 1.73
CA ILE A 100 -16.36 -11.28 1.74
C ILE A 100 -16.82 -11.57 3.17
N LEU A 101 -15.90 -11.69 4.11
CA LEU A 101 -16.24 -11.91 5.52
C LEU A 101 -16.98 -10.71 6.13
N ARG A 102 -16.65 -9.50 5.71
CA ARG A 102 -17.36 -8.30 6.15
C ARG A 102 -18.74 -8.21 5.53
N ASP A 103 -18.84 -8.42 4.23
CA ASP A 103 -20.05 -8.10 3.47
C ASP A 103 -21.09 -9.23 3.57
N SER A 104 -20.68 -10.49 3.59
CA SER A 104 -21.61 -11.64 3.66
C SER A 104 -21.80 -12.19 5.08
N HIS A 105 -20.77 -12.14 5.93
CA HIS A 105 -20.81 -12.76 7.27
C HIS A 105 -20.87 -11.73 8.41
N GLY A 106 -20.84 -10.43 8.09
CA GLY A 106 -20.88 -9.34 9.08
C GLY A 106 -19.64 -9.25 9.98
N VAL A 107 -18.53 -9.92 9.63
CA VAL A 107 -17.29 -9.90 10.40
C VAL A 107 -16.48 -8.66 10.02
N ALA A 108 -16.62 -7.59 10.80
CA ALA A 108 -15.93 -6.32 10.52
C ALA A 108 -14.39 -6.46 10.54
N GLN A 109 -13.84 -7.22 11.49
CA GLN A 109 -12.39 -7.40 11.66
C GLN A 109 -12.07 -8.80 12.17
N VAL A 110 -11.38 -9.60 11.35
CA VAL A 110 -10.99 -10.97 11.69
C VAL A 110 -10.06 -11.03 12.91
N ARG A 111 -9.22 -10.00 13.10
CA ARG A 111 -8.26 -9.95 14.23
C ARG A 111 -8.95 -10.00 15.59
N PHE A 112 -10.13 -9.40 15.74
CA PHE A 112 -10.81 -9.34 17.03
C PHE A 112 -11.55 -10.65 17.35
N VAL A 113 -12.03 -11.36 16.33
CA VAL A 113 -12.71 -12.65 16.51
C VAL A 113 -11.70 -13.77 16.75
N THR A 114 -10.64 -13.83 15.94
CA THR A 114 -9.71 -14.97 15.94
C THR A 114 -8.39 -14.69 16.68
N GLY A 115 -8.14 -13.45 17.09
CA GLY A 115 -6.88 -13.00 17.71
C GLY A 115 -5.71 -12.83 16.71
N ASN A 116 -5.79 -13.45 15.54
CA ASN A 116 -4.76 -13.42 14.50
C ASN A 116 -5.24 -12.76 13.20
N LYS A 117 -4.30 -12.22 12.42
CA LYS A 117 -4.59 -11.71 11.06
C LYS A 117 -4.76 -12.86 10.08
N ILE A 118 -5.53 -12.64 9.00
CA ILE A 118 -5.84 -13.62 7.94
C ILE A 118 -4.57 -14.33 7.42
N LEU A 119 -3.54 -13.56 7.04
CA LEU A 119 -2.28 -14.14 6.57
C LEU A 119 -1.62 -15.11 7.56
N ARG A 120 -1.74 -14.86 8.87
CA ARG A 120 -1.15 -15.74 9.89
C ARG A 120 -1.92 -17.06 10.00
N ILE A 121 -3.25 -16.98 9.91
CA ILE A 121 -4.14 -18.15 9.90
C ILE A 121 -3.85 -19.04 8.68
N LEU A 122 -3.65 -18.44 7.51
CA LEU A 122 -3.31 -19.17 6.28
C LEU A 122 -1.93 -19.85 6.38
N LYS A 123 -0.94 -19.19 6.97
CA LYS A 123 0.40 -19.77 7.20
C LYS A 123 0.38 -20.98 8.11
N THR A 124 -0.43 -20.97 9.17
CA THR A 124 -0.56 -22.13 10.08
C THR A 124 -1.04 -23.39 9.36
N LYS A 125 -1.84 -23.24 8.29
CA LYS A 125 -2.36 -24.36 7.49
C LYS A 125 -1.56 -24.63 6.20
N GLY A 126 -0.50 -23.86 5.94
CA GLY A 126 0.28 -23.98 4.70
C GLY A 126 -0.44 -23.54 3.43
N LEU A 127 -1.54 -22.78 3.53
CA LEU A 127 -2.30 -22.25 2.39
C LEU A 127 -1.92 -20.80 2.05
N ALA A 128 -0.76 -20.34 2.54
CA ALA A 128 -0.32 -18.98 2.29
C ALA A 128 0.33 -18.89 0.91
N PRO A 129 0.12 -17.79 0.17
CA PRO A 129 0.82 -17.58 -1.08
C PRO A 129 2.33 -17.40 -0.81
N ASP A 130 3.16 -17.98 -1.67
CA ASP A 130 4.62 -17.87 -1.59
C ASP A 130 5.08 -16.43 -1.84
N LEU A 131 4.40 -15.75 -2.76
CA LEU A 131 4.66 -14.34 -3.06
C LEU A 131 3.70 -13.43 -2.28
N PRO A 132 4.20 -12.33 -1.67
CA PRO A 132 3.33 -11.32 -1.07
C PRO A 132 2.32 -10.74 -2.07
N GLU A 133 1.07 -10.58 -1.63
CA GLU A 133 -0.05 -10.10 -2.44
C GLU A 133 0.26 -8.77 -3.15
N ASP A 134 0.87 -7.82 -2.43
CA ASP A 134 1.22 -6.50 -2.97
C ASP A 134 2.19 -6.60 -4.15
N LEU A 135 3.17 -7.51 -4.04
CA LEU A 135 4.22 -7.70 -5.03
C LEU A 135 3.65 -8.41 -6.27
N TYR A 136 2.81 -9.42 -6.06
CA TYR A 136 2.09 -10.12 -7.13
C TYR A 136 1.27 -9.15 -7.99
N HIS A 137 0.47 -8.28 -7.37
CA HIS A 137 -0.38 -7.33 -8.11
C HIS A 137 0.40 -6.26 -8.86
N LEU A 138 1.56 -5.82 -8.34
CA LEU A 138 2.42 -4.89 -9.07
C LEU A 138 3.09 -5.53 -10.27
N ILE A 139 3.56 -6.77 -10.15
CA ILE A 139 4.11 -7.53 -11.28
C ILE A 139 3.02 -7.76 -12.32
N LYS A 140 1.81 -8.15 -11.91
CA LYS A 140 0.65 -8.30 -12.81
C LYS A 140 0.37 -7.04 -13.61
N LYS A 141 0.39 -5.89 -12.94
CA LYS A 141 0.22 -4.58 -13.60
C LYS A 141 1.36 -4.29 -14.57
N ALA A 142 2.61 -4.53 -14.20
CA ALA A 142 3.76 -4.31 -15.07
C ALA A 142 3.71 -5.17 -16.34
N VAL A 143 3.34 -6.46 -16.22
CA VAL A 143 3.15 -7.37 -17.35
C VAL A 143 2.05 -6.88 -18.28
N ALA A 144 0.92 -6.42 -17.74
CA ALA A 144 -0.17 -5.87 -18.55
C ALA A 144 0.25 -4.60 -19.32
N VAL A 145 0.97 -3.68 -18.67
CA VAL A 145 1.48 -2.46 -19.31
C VAL A 145 2.51 -2.79 -20.39
N ARG A 146 3.36 -3.81 -20.18
CA ARG A 146 4.32 -4.27 -21.19
C ARG A 146 3.61 -4.82 -22.44
N LYS A 147 2.61 -5.67 -22.26
CA LYS A 147 1.78 -6.19 -23.36
C LYS A 147 1.07 -5.07 -24.14
N HIS A 148 0.64 -4.00 -23.44
CA HIS A 148 0.08 -2.80 -24.09
C HIS A 148 1.13 -2.07 -24.94
N LEU A 149 2.35 -1.87 -24.42
CA LEU A 149 3.43 -1.17 -25.10
C LEU A 149 4.00 -1.92 -26.32
N GLU A 150 3.91 -3.26 -26.33
CA GLU A 150 4.29 -4.08 -27.49
C GLU A 150 3.50 -3.69 -28.74
N ARG A 151 2.21 -3.38 -28.57
CA ARG A 151 1.31 -2.91 -29.63
C ARG A 151 1.39 -1.39 -29.82
N ASN A 152 1.49 -0.64 -28.72
CA ASN A 152 1.45 0.83 -28.69
C ASN A 152 2.82 1.43 -28.35
N ARG A 153 3.79 1.27 -29.25
CA ARG A 153 5.19 1.70 -29.00
C ARG A 153 5.39 3.21 -28.82
N LYS A 154 4.44 4.04 -29.30
CA LYS A 154 4.50 5.50 -29.23
C LYS A 154 3.93 6.08 -27.93
N ASP A 155 3.30 5.26 -27.08
CA ASP A 155 2.68 5.70 -25.84
C ASP A 155 3.74 6.01 -24.76
N LYS A 156 4.11 7.30 -24.67
CA LYS A 156 5.10 7.80 -23.72
C LYS A 156 4.59 7.80 -22.28
N ASP A 157 3.28 7.98 -22.05
CA ASP A 157 2.72 7.96 -20.69
C ASP A 157 2.77 6.53 -20.12
N ALA A 158 2.33 5.53 -20.89
CA ALA A 158 2.42 4.13 -20.46
C ALA A 158 3.86 3.70 -20.17
N LYS A 159 4.84 4.17 -20.96
CA LYS A 159 6.27 3.94 -20.70
C LYS A 159 6.72 4.56 -19.38
N PHE A 160 6.31 5.79 -19.08
CA PHE A 160 6.60 6.44 -17.80
C PHE A 160 5.94 5.69 -16.62
N ARG A 161 4.68 5.28 -16.76
CA ARG A 161 3.96 4.49 -15.75
C ARG A 161 4.58 3.12 -15.49
N LEU A 162 5.15 2.48 -16.52
CA LEU A 162 5.92 1.25 -16.38
C LEU A 162 7.15 1.46 -15.48
N ILE A 163 7.95 2.50 -15.75
CA ILE A 163 9.14 2.85 -14.95
C ILE A 163 8.77 3.07 -13.47
N LEU A 164 7.67 3.78 -13.21
CA LEU A 164 7.18 3.99 -11.85
C LEU A 164 6.77 2.68 -11.17
N THR A 165 6.13 1.78 -11.91
CA THR A 165 5.67 0.48 -11.38
C THR A 165 6.85 -0.44 -11.09
N GLU A 166 7.83 -0.55 -11.99
CA GLU A 166 9.06 -1.32 -11.79
C GLU A 166 9.87 -0.76 -10.62
N SER A 167 9.98 0.56 -10.50
CA SER A 167 10.62 1.22 -9.35
C SER A 167 9.97 0.85 -8.01
N ARG A 168 8.63 0.72 -7.96
CA ARG A 168 7.90 0.26 -6.76
C ARG A 168 8.18 -1.21 -6.45
N ILE A 169 8.23 -2.07 -7.46
CA ILE A 169 8.58 -3.49 -7.32
C ILE A 169 9.96 -3.63 -6.68
N HIS A 170 10.97 -2.92 -7.18
CA HIS A 170 12.33 -2.97 -6.62
C HIS A 170 12.41 -2.46 -5.18
N ARG A 171 11.64 -1.42 -4.82
CA ARG A 171 11.55 -0.93 -3.43
C ARG A 171 10.93 -1.97 -2.50
N LEU A 172 9.82 -2.59 -2.90
CA LEU A 172 9.16 -3.61 -2.09
C LEU A 172 9.97 -4.90 -1.99
N ALA A 173 10.62 -5.32 -3.08
CA ALA A 173 11.51 -6.47 -3.08
C ALA A 173 12.66 -6.30 -2.08
N ARG A 174 13.27 -5.10 -2.00
CA ARG A 174 14.28 -4.79 -0.97
C ARG A 174 13.72 -4.96 0.43
N TYR A 175 12.56 -4.38 0.71
CA TYR A 175 11.89 -4.49 2.02
C TYR A 175 11.63 -5.96 2.42
N TYR A 176 11.08 -6.76 1.51
CA TYR A 176 10.74 -8.15 1.80
C TYR A 176 11.98 -9.06 1.92
N LYS A 177 13.09 -8.72 1.25
CA LYS A 177 14.40 -9.37 1.45
C LYS A 177 14.96 -9.09 2.84
N THR A 178 14.94 -7.84 3.30
CA THR A 178 15.37 -7.48 4.66
C THR A 178 14.56 -8.23 5.74
N ARG A 179 13.26 -8.44 5.50
CA ARG A 179 12.37 -9.18 6.41
C ARG A 179 12.41 -10.70 6.26
N ARG A 180 13.31 -11.24 5.42
CA ARG A 180 13.46 -12.68 5.13
C ARG A 180 12.15 -13.36 4.69
N VAL A 181 11.26 -12.60 4.06
CA VAL A 181 10.02 -13.15 3.46
C VAL A 181 10.32 -13.70 2.07
N LEU A 182 11.21 -13.04 1.34
CA LEU A 182 11.73 -13.50 0.05
C LEU A 182 13.16 -14.01 0.23
N ALA A 183 13.55 -14.94 -0.66
CA ALA A 183 14.92 -15.40 -0.74
C ALA A 183 15.87 -14.23 -1.11
N PRO A 184 17.11 -14.22 -0.59
CA PRO A 184 18.04 -13.11 -0.80
C PRO A 184 18.45 -12.95 -2.27
N ASN A 185 18.51 -14.06 -3.01
CA ASN A 185 18.79 -14.12 -4.45
C ASN A 185 17.58 -13.75 -5.33
N TRP A 186 16.41 -13.47 -4.74
CA TRP A 186 15.23 -13.11 -5.51
C TRP A 186 15.44 -11.78 -6.25
N LYS A 187 15.20 -11.81 -7.56
CA LYS A 187 15.30 -10.68 -8.47
C LYS A 187 14.09 -10.62 -9.39
N TYR A 188 13.58 -9.41 -9.58
CA TYR A 188 12.55 -9.15 -10.57
C TYR A 188 13.20 -9.08 -11.94
N GLU A 189 12.87 -10.03 -12.81
CA GLU A 189 13.26 -10.04 -14.21
C GLU A 189 12.01 -9.94 -15.09
N SER A 190 12.07 -9.04 -16.06
CA SER A 190 10.88 -8.69 -16.82
C SER A 190 10.46 -9.73 -17.86
N SER A 191 11.39 -10.58 -18.29
CA SER A 191 11.15 -11.72 -19.17
C SER A 191 10.43 -12.86 -18.45
N THR A 192 10.80 -13.15 -17.20
CA THR A 192 10.21 -14.24 -16.41
C THR A 192 8.95 -13.82 -15.66
N ALA A 193 8.69 -12.52 -15.54
CA ALA A 193 7.54 -11.94 -14.83
C ALA A 193 6.18 -12.51 -15.30
N SER A 194 6.03 -12.84 -16.58
CA SER A 194 4.79 -13.42 -17.12
C SER A 194 4.49 -14.80 -16.55
N ALA A 195 5.52 -15.62 -16.30
CA ALA A 195 5.35 -16.97 -15.74
C ALA A 195 4.99 -16.97 -14.26
N LEU A 196 5.34 -15.89 -13.53
CA LEU A 196 5.05 -15.74 -12.10
C LEU A 196 3.59 -15.32 -11.81
N VAL A 197 2.86 -14.91 -12.84
CA VAL A 197 1.51 -14.31 -12.73
C VAL A 197 0.48 -15.04 -13.60
N ALA A 198 0.90 -16.09 -14.29
CA ALA A 198 0.03 -16.93 -15.12
C ALA A 198 -0.90 -17.79 -14.25
#